data_AF-A0A954T0Z1-F1
#
_entry.id   AF-A0A954T0Z1-F1
#
_cell.length_a   1.000
_cell.length_b   1.000
_cell.length_c   1.000
_cell.angle_alpha   90.00
_cell.angle_beta   90.00
_cell.angle_gamma   90.00
#
_symmetry.space_group_name_H-M   'P 1'
#
loop_
_entity.id
_entity.type
_entity.pdbx_description
1 polymer ?
#
loop_
_entity_poly.entity_id
_entity_poly.type
_entity_poly.pdbx_seq_one_letter_code
_entity_poly.pdbx_strand_id
1 'polypeptide(L)'
;LLKDVLPLIERTYPVVEGRVGRLLVGFSKSGCGAWSLLLRHLDVFDKAAAWDAPLMMDAPGKYGSGPVFGSPENFANYEIQSLLRTRGPALGDQSRLILTGYDAFREHHIQTHHLLDDLGIPHVYRDGPYRKHTWHSGWLAESVELLMAER
;
A
#
# COMPACT_ATOMS: atom_id res chain seq x y z
N LEU A 1 -15.46 -0.75 -2.19
CA LEU A 1 -14.88 0.02 -1.07
C LEU A 1 -15.41 1.45 -1.04
N LEU A 2 -15.04 2.31 -2.00
CA LEU A 2 -15.32 3.74 -1.94
C LEU A 2 -16.81 4.13 -1.95
N LYS A 3 -17.61 3.48 -2.82
CA LYS A 3 -19.02 3.87 -3.03
C LYS A 3 -19.99 3.22 -2.04
N ASP A 4 -19.63 2.05 -1.51
CA ASP A 4 -20.56 1.22 -0.74
C ASP A 4 -20.09 1.02 0.70
N VAL A 5 -18.86 0.55 0.88
CA VAL A 5 -18.34 0.15 2.20
C VAL A 5 -18.03 1.37 3.07
N LEU A 6 -17.31 2.37 2.54
CA LEU A 6 -17.02 3.59 3.31
C LEU A 6 -18.32 4.30 3.76
N PRO A 7 -19.28 4.60 2.86
CA PRO A 7 -20.52 5.28 3.28
C PRO A 7 -21.40 4.44 4.19
N LEU A 8 -21.34 3.11 4.10
CA LEU A 8 -22.04 2.24 5.03
C LEU A 8 -21.43 2.34 6.43
N ILE A 9 -20.11 2.18 6.55
CA ILE A 9 -19.41 2.22 7.84
C ILE A 9 -19.58 3.58 8.51
N GLU A 10 -19.39 4.68 7.78
CA GLU A 10 -19.49 6.05 8.31
C GLU A 10 -20.89 6.38 8.84
N ARG A 11 -21.94 5.79 8.26
CA ARG A 11 -23.32 5.99 8.74
C ARG A 11 -23.70 5.04 9.88
N THR A 12 -23.06 3.89 9.99
CA THR A 12 -23.43 2.85 10.95
C THR A 12 -22.65 2.92 12.26
N TYR A 13 -21.39 3.36 12.23
CA TYR A 13 -20.51 3.35 13.39
C TYR A 13 -19.90 4.73 13.65
N PRO A 14 -19.62 5.10 14.92
CA PRO A 14 -18.77 6.24 15.22
C PRO A 14 -17.37 6.02 14.65
N VAL A 15 -16.94 6.93 13.78
CA VAL A 15 -15.62 6.88 13.15
C VAL A 15 -14.95 8.25 13.18
N VAL A 16 -13.64 8.28 13.03
CA VAL A 16 -12.93 9.51 12.69
C VAL A 16 -13.19 9.79 11.21
N GLU A 17 -13.96 10.83 10.92
CA GLU A 17 -14.35 11.15 9.55
C GLU A 17 -13.19 11.71 8.71
N GLY A 18 -13.34 11.59 7.40
CA GLY A 18 -12.40 12.15 6.44
C GLY A 18 -11.08 11.37 6.37
N ARG A 19 -10.11 11.97 5.68
CA ARG A 19 -8.84 11.32 5.32
C ARG A 19 -8.13 10.71 6.52
N VAL A 20 -8.00 11.48 7.60
CA VAL A 20 -7.19 11.13 8.79
C VAL A 20 -7.64 9.85 9.50
N GLY A 21 -8.93 9.50 9.44
CA GLY A 21 -9.44 8.26 10.02
C GLY A 21 -9.36 7.04 9.10
N ARG A 22 -8.88 7.19 7.87
CA ARG A 22 -8.91 6.15 6.83
C ARG A 22 -7.50 5.65 6.54
N LEU A 23 -7.12 4.60 7.27
CA LEU A 23 -5.84 3.91 7.14
C LEU A 23 -6.02 2.58 6.41
N LEU A 24 -5.02 2.18 5.62
CA LEU A 24 -5.02 0.93 4.87
C LEU A 24 -3.85 0.05 5.32
N VAL A 25 -4.09 -1.25 5.49
CA VAL A 25 -3.04 -2.24 5.77
C VAL A 25 -3.25 -3.45 4.87
N GLY A 26 -2.18 -3.95 4.25
CA GLY A 26 -2.26 -5.03 3.29
C GLY A 26 -1.07 -5.99 3.36
N PHE A 27 -1.38 -7.27 3.30
CA PHE A 27 -0.46 -8.42 3.17
C PHE A 27 -0.38 -8.86 1.72
N SER A 28 0.82 -9.13 1.20
CA SER A 28 1.01 -9.73 -0.13
C SER A 28 0.29 -8.92 -1.22
N LYS A 29 -0.56 -9.56 -2.03
CA LYS A 29 -1.40 -8.90 -3.04
C LYS A 29 -2.22 -7.73 -2.48
N SER A 30 -2.73 -7.83 -1.25
CA SER A 30 -3.50 -6.73 -0.64
C SER A 30 -2.64 -5.54 -0.22
N GLY A 31 -1.32 -5.72 -0.05
CA GLY A 31 -0.35 -4.62 0.10
C GLY A 31 -0.27 -3.76 -1.16
N CYS A 32 -0.20 -4.38 -2.35
CA CYS A 32 -0.31 -3.65 -3.62
C CYS A 32 -1.67 -2.94 -3.73
N GLY A 33 -2.75 -3.59 -3.31
CA GLY A 33 -4.09 -2.98 -3.27
C GLY A 33 -4.17 -1.75 -2.37
N ALA A 34 -3.57 -1.81 -1.17
CA ALA A 34 -3.55 -0.70 -0.22
C ALA A 34 -2.82 0.52 -0.79
N TRP A 35 -1.62 0.33 -1.34
CA TRP A 35 -0.85 1.41 -1.96
C TRP A 35 -1.52 1.95 -3.21
N SER A 36 -2.04 1.09 -4.09
CA SER A 36 -2.77 1.51 -5.29
C SER A 36 -4.00 2.36 -4.93
N LEU A 37 -4.77 1.97 -3.90
CA LEU A 37 -5.92 2.75 -3.44
C LEU A 37 -5.51 4.13 -2.92
N LEU A 38 -4.48 4.22 -2.07
CA LEU A 38 -4.01 5.50 -1.55
C LEU A 38 -3.52 6.40 -2.68
N LEU A 39 -2.65 5.90 -3.56
CA LEU A 39 -2.04 6.70 -4.64
C LEU A 39 -3.06 7.19 -5.67
N ARG A 40 -4.18 6.47 -5.83
CA ARG A 40 -5.28 6.87 -6.74
C ARG A 40 -6.33 7.77 -6.06
N HIS A 41 -6.33 7.83 -4.74
CA HIS A 41 -7.34 8.54 -3.93
C HIS A 41 -6.67 9.26 -2.74
N LEU A 42 -5.73 10.15 -3.05
CA LEU A 42 -4.87 10.84 -2.07
C LEU A 42 -5.63 11.71 -1.07
N ASP A 43 -6.81 12.18 -1.44
CA ASP A 43 -7.75 12.95 -0.61
C ASP A 43 -8.63 12.08 0.29
N VAL A 44 -8.72 10.77 -0.01
CA VAL A 44 -9.60 9.83 0.70
C VAL A 44 -8.87 9.09 1.81
N PHE A 45 -7.63 8.61 1.60
CA PHE A 45 -6.89 7.77 2.56
C PHE A 45 -5.68 8.49 3.12
N ASP A 46 -5.42 8.41 4.44
CA ASP A 46 -4.26 9.09 5.03
C ASP A 46 -2.96 8.33 4.81
N LYS A 47 -2.90 7.07 5.23
CA LYS A 47 -1.68 6.24 5.14
C LYS A 47 -2.00 4.82 4.72
N ALA A 48 -1.02 4.16 4.12
CA ALA A 48 -1.13 2.77 3.68
C ALA A 48 0.13 1.96 4.01
N ALA A 49 -0.06 0.80 4.64
CA ALA A 49 1.00 -0.18 4.89
C ALA A 49 0.92 -1.35 3.91
N ALA A 50 2.07 -1.71 3.34
CA ALA A 50 2.26 -2.89 2.53
C ALA A 50 3.29 -3.80 3.19
N TRP A 51 2.85 -5.00 3.57
CA TRP A 51 3.70 -6.03 4.14
C TRP A 51 3.98 -7.13 3.12
N ASP A 52 5.27 -7.42 2.91
CA ASP A 52 5.82 -8.43 1.98
C ASP A 52 4.96 -8.60 0.71
N ALA A 53 5.03 -7.62 -0.19
CA ALA A 53 4.09 -7.39 -1.27
C ALA A 53 4.79 -7.25 -2.62
N PRO A 54 4.21 -7.77 -3.72
CA PRO A 54 4.81 -7.71 -5.05
C PRO A 54 4.64 -6.32 -5.70
N LEU A 55 5.29 -5.30 -5.14
CA LEU A 55 5.09 -3.90 -5.54
C LEU A 55 5.75 -3.56 -6.89
N MET A 56 6.82 -4.24 -7.25
CA MET A 56 7.51 -4.11 -8.55
C MET A 56 6.96 -5.03 -9.66
N MET A 57 5.66 -5.35 -9.64
CA MET A 57 5.04 -6.02 -10.80
C MET A 57 4.90 -5.03 -11.97
N ASP A 58 5.24 -5.49 -13.18
CA ASP A 58 5.26 -4.72 -14.43
C ASP A 58 4.28 -5.24 -15.50
N ALA A 59 3.63 -6.39 -15.24
CA ALA A 59 2.63 -6.98 -16.12
C ALA A 59 1.54 -7.73 -15.34
N PRO A 60 0.30 -7.80 -15.87
CA PRO A 60 -0.73 -8.67 -15.32
C PRO A 60 -0.40 -10.15 -15.61
N GLY A 61 -1.04 -11.07 -14.90
CA GLY A 61 -0.95 -12.51 -15.13
C GLY A 61 -0.30 -13.28 -13.99
N LYS A 62 0.81 -12.77 -13.44
CA LYS A 62 1.44 -13.36 -12.24
C LYS A 62 0.43 -13.44 -11.09
N TYR A 63 0.48 -14.53 -10.34
CA TYR A 63 -0.43 -14.81 -9.22
C TYR A 63 -1.92 -14.82 -9.60
N GLY A 64 -2.24 -15.17 -10.85
CA GLY A 64 -3.62 -15.25 -11.34
C GLY A 64 -4.29 -13.88 -11.56
N SER A 65 -3.51 -12.81 -11.64
CA SER A 65 -4.02 -11.44 -11.79
C SER A 65 -4.50 -11.10 -13.21
N GLY A 66 -4.19 -11.94 -14.20
CA GLY A 66 -4.50 -11.70 -15.61
C GLY A 66 -5.98 -11.38 -15.85
N PRO A 67 -6.91 -12.30 -15.53
CA PRO A 67 -8.34 -12.07 -15.70
C PRO A 67 -8.90 -10.92 -14.83
N VAL A 68 -8.25 -10.60 -13.71
CA VAL A 68 -8.67 -9.51 -12.81
C VAL A 68 -8.41 -8.15 -13.46
N PHE A 69 -7.25 -7.98 -14.09
CA PHE A 69 -6.93 -6.77 -14.82
C PHE A 69 -7.54 -6.76 -16.23
N GLY A 70 -7.73 -7.92 -16.86
CA GLY A 70 -8.33 -8.07 -18.18
C GLY A 70 -7.42 -7.65 -19.34
N SER A 71 -6.66 -6.56 -19.18
CA SER A 71 -5.68 -6.10 -20.18
C SER A 71 -4.46 -5.41 -19.56
N PRO A 72 -3.31 -5.34 -20.25
CA PRO A 72 -2.14 -4.56 -19.83
C PRO A 72 -2.45 -3.06 -19.66
N GLU A 73 -3.29 -2.49 -20.52
CA GLU A 73 -3.69 -1.08 -20.45
C GLU A 73 -4.48 -0.80 -19.17
N ASN A 74 -5.36 -1.72 -18.76
CA ASN A 74 -6.04 -1.58 -17.49
C ASN A 74 -5.07 -1.74 -16.31
N PHE A 75 -4.16 -2.71 -16.36
CA PHE A 75 -3.12 -2.92 -15.34
C PHE A 75 -2.26 -1.68 -15.11
N ALA A 76 -1.89 -0.95 -16.16
CA ALA A 76 -1.08 0.27 -16.07
C ALA A 76 -1.70 1.34 -15.13
N ASN A 77 -3.02 1.33 -14.93
CA ASN A 77 -3.70 2.23 -13.98
C ASN A 77 -3.48 1.86 -12.50
N TYR A 78 -2.97 0.66 -12.23
CA TYR A 78 -2.78 0.09 -10.89
C TYR A 78 -1.30 -0.23 -10.60
N GLU A 79 -0.43 -0.15 -11.60
CA GLU A 79 1.00 -0.38 -11.48
C GLU A 79 1.62 0.59 -10.46
N ILE A 80 2.18 0.06 -9.38
CA ILE A 80 2.68 0.86 -8.26
C ILE A 80 3.82 1.78 -8.71
N GLN A 81 4.73 1.30 -9.55
CA GLN A 81 5.86 2.09 -10.05
C GLN A 81 5.39 3.35 -10.80
N SER A 82 4.43 3.18 -11.72
CA SER A 82 3.82 4.28 -12.46
C SER A 82 3.07 5.23 -11.53
N LEU A 83 2.31 4.70 -10.56
CA LEU A 83 1.60 5.52 -9.58
C LEU A 83 2.54 6.30 -8.66
N LEU A 84 3.66 5.74 -8.22
CA LEU A 84 4.67 6.46 -7.44
C LEU A 84 5.27 7.61 -8.25
N ARG A 85 5.61 7.38 -9.52
CA ARG A 85 6.15 8.43 -10.40
C ARG A 85 5.15 9.55 -10.71
N THR A 86 3.87 9.20 -10.90
CA THR A 86 2.85 10.16 -11.37
C THR A 86 2.04 10.80 -10.25
N ARG A 87 1.86 10.11 -9.12
CA ARG A 87 1.03 10.54 -7.98
C ARG A 87 1.83 10.74 -6.70
N GLY A 88 3.00 10.10 -6.58
CA GLY A 88 3.86 10.21 -5.40
C GLY A 88 4.24 11.64 -5.01
N PRO A 89 4.58 12.55 -5.95
CA PRO A 89 4.88 13.95 -5.61
C PRO A 89 3.73 14.68 -4.89
N ALA A 90 2.48 14.24 -5.06
CA ALA A 90 1.31 14.81 -4.40
C ALA A 90 1.06 14.23 -2.98
N LEU A 91 1.92 13.34 -2.48
CA LEU A 91 1.85 12.85 -1.10
C LEU A 91 2.25 13.93 -0.08
N GLY A 92 3.08 14.89 -0.50
CA GLY A 92 3.66 15.92 0.34
C GLY A 92 4.77 15.39 1.25
N ASP A 93 5.07 16.13 2.32
CA ASP A 93 6.24 15.87 3.17
C ASP A 93 6.01 14.80 4.26
N GLN A 94 4.83 14.19 4.27
CA GLN A 94 4.43 13.21 5.29
C GLN A 94 4.71 11.78 4.84
N SER A 95 5.24 10.97 5.74
CA SER A 95 5.43 9.53 5.52
C SER A 95 4.09 8.78 5.52
N ARG A 96 3.42 8.79 4.36
CA ARG A 96 2.10 8.18 4.15
C ARG A 96 2.17 6.74 3.63
N LEU A 97 3.35 6.32 3.18
CA LEU A 97 3.60 4.97 2.70
C LEU A 97 4.47 4.23 3.74
N ILE A 98 3.99 3.08 4.18
CA ILE A 98 4.68 2.21 5.13
C ILE A 98 5.03 0.91 4.39
N LEU A 99 6.32 0.61 4.30
CA LEU A 99 6.89 -0.54 3.59
C LEU A 99 7.63 -1.42 4.59
N THR A 100 7.08 -2.59 4.92
CA THR A 100 7.56 -3.38 6.06
C THR A 100 7.67 -4.86 5.74
N GLY A 101 8.68 -5.50 6.33
CA GLY A 101 8.83 -6.94 6.45
C GLY A 101 9.05 -7.68 5.12
N TYR A 102 9.48 -8.93 5.23
CA TYR A 102 9.84 -9.72 4.07
C TYR A 102 9.80 -11.24 4.31
N ASP A 103 9.56 -11.96 3.22
CA ASP A 103 9.88 -13.37 2.99
C ASP A 103 9.85 -13.65 1.47
N ALA A 104 8.68 -13.55 0.85
CA ALA A 104 8.46 -13.88 -0.56
C ALA A 104 8.83 -12.75 -1.54
N PHE A 105 8.79 -11.50 -1.09
CA PHE A 105 8.87 -10.30 -1.95
C PHE A 105 9.91 -9.28 -1.47
N ARG A 106 10.94 -9.71 -0.72
CA ARG A 106 12.00 -8.83 -0.21
C ARG A 106 12.62 -7.97 -1.31
N GLU A 107 12.95 -8.57 -2.45
CA GLU A 107 13.57 -7.84 -3.56
C GLU A 107 12.65 -6.74 -4.11
N HIS A 108 11.34 -7.01 -4.20
CA HIS A 108 10.37 -5.99 -4.60
C HIS A 108 10.33 -4.83 -3.59
N HIS A 109 10.45 -5.12 -2.30
CA HIS A 109 10.50 -4.11 -1.24
C HIS A 109 11.78 -3.27 -1.32
N ILE A 110 12.94 -3.90 -1.48
CA ILE A 110 14.23 -3.19 -1.64
C ILE A 110 14.18 -2.25 -2.85
N GLN A 111 13.73 -2.74 -4.00
CA GLN A 111 13.61 -1.94 -5.22
C GLN A 111 12.59 -0.80 -5.07
N THR A 112 11.48 -1.04 -4.36
CA THR A 112 10.47 -0.01 -4.09
C THR A 112 11.02 1.07 -3.15
N HIS A 113 11.77 0.68 -2.12
CA HIS A 113 12.46 1.61 -1.22
C HIS A 113 13.41 2.52 -1.99
N HIS A 114 14.26 1.95 -2.85
CA HIS A 114 15.18 2.73 -3.68
C HIS A 114 14.43 3.70 -4.62
N LEU A 115 13.33 3.25 -5.23
CA LEU A 115 12.50 4.11 -6.07
C LEU A 115 11.88 5.28 -5.28
N LEU A 116 11.46 5.05 -4.04
CA LEU A 116 10.92 6.10 -3.17
C LEU A 116 12.00 7.12 -2.80
N ASP A 117 13.22 6.65 -2.49
CA ASP A 117 14.37 7.51 -2.22
C ASP A 117 14.73 8.36 -3.45
N ASP A 118 14.82 7.75 -4.63
CA ASP A 118 15.11 8.43 -5.90
C ASP A 118 14.07 9.50 -6.25
N LEU A 119 12.80 9.26 -5.90
CA LEU A 119 11.70 10.21 -6.10
C LEU A 119 11.58 11.25 -4.97
N GLY A 120 12.37 11.12 -3.90
CA GLY A 120 12.28 11.98 -2.73
C GLY A 120 10.94 11.88 -1.99
N ILE A 121 10.29 10.71 -2.02
CA ILE A 121 8.98 10.49 -1.38
C ILE A 121 9.20 10.03 0.07
N PRO A 122 8.75 10.80 1.09
CA PRO A 122 8.86 10.38 2.48
C PRO A 122 8.07 9.09 2.74
N HIS A 123 8.72 8.12 3.39
CA HIS A 123 8.12 6.82 3.68
C HIS A 123 8.79 6.17 4.89
N VAL A 124 8.09 5.19 5.48
CA VAL A 124 8.65 4.32 6.51
C VAL A 124 9.11 3.02 5.86
N TYR A 125 10.35 2.62 6.11
CA TYR A 125 10.91 1.35 5.65
C TYR A 125 11.41 0.48 6.81
N ARG A 126 11.07 -0.82 6.78
CA ARG A 126 11.56 -1.85 7.72
C ARG A 126 11.90 -3.15 6.97
N ASP A 127 13.19 -3.38 6.74
CA ASP A 127 13.70 -4.63 6.16
C ASP A 127 14.02 -5.68 7.24
N GLY A 128 13.03 -5.98 8.09
CA GLY A 128 13.14 -6.99 9.13
C GLY A 128 12.32 -6.68 10.39
N PRO A 129 12.23 -7.64 11.32
CA PRO A 129 12.85 -8.98 11.27
C PRO A 129 12.21 -9.90 10.21
N TYR A 130 12.92 -10.97 9.83
CA TYR A 130 12.36 -12.01 8.98
C TYR A 130 11.09 -12.61 9.58
N ARG A 131 10.05 -12.75 8.76
CA ARG A 131 8.76 -13.34 9.14
C ARG A 131 8.19 -14.09 7.94
N LYS A 132 7.90 -15.38 8.09
CA LYS A 132 7.32 -16.21 7.03
C LYS A 132 6.09 -15.55 6.38
N HIS A 133 5.93 -15.68 5.06
CA HIS A 133 4.83 -15.16 4.22
C HIS A 133 3.50 -15.83 4.54
N THR A 134 2.99 -15.55 5.73
CA THR A 134 1.76 -16.13 6.28
C THR A 134 1.12 -15.11 7.20
N TRP A 135 -0.20 -15.16 7.32
CA TRP A 135 -0.93 -14.27 8.21
C TRP A 135 -0.42 -14.36 9.67
N HIS A 136 -0.16 -15.58 10.14
CA HIS A 136 0.16 -15.84 11.54
C HIS A 136 1.61 -15.54 11.96
N SER A 137 2.43 -14.93 11.10
CA SER A 137 3.83 -14.62 11.40
C SER A 137 4.04 -13.42 12.33
N GLY A 138 2.95 -12.78 12.78
CA GLY A 138 2.98 -11.67 13.74
C GLY A 138 3.39 -10.33 13.16
N TRP A 139 3.22 -10.14 11.84
CA TRP A 139 3.61 -8.91 11.16
C TRP A 139 2.68 -7.72 11.40
N LEU A 140 1.38 -7.97 11.62
CA LEU A 140 0.37 -6.92 11.58
C LEU A 140 0.53 -5.86 12.67
N ALA A 141 0.92 -6.26 13.88
CA ALA A 141 1.00 -5.35 15.02
C ALA A 141 1.92 -4.15 14.70
N GLU A 142 3.13 -4.41 14.21
CA GLU A 142 4.08 -3.37 13.81
C GLU A 142 3.53 -2.51 12.66
N SER A 143 2.92 -3.11 11.63
CA SER A 143 2.34 -2.35 10.52
C SER A 143 1.23 -1.40 11.00
N VAL A 144 0.40 -1.83 11.96
CA VAL A 144 -0.66 -0.99 12.54
C VAL A 144 -0.07 0.10 13.44
N GLU A 145 0.90 -0.21 14.28
CA GLU A 145 1.59 0.77 15.11
C GLU A 145 2.22 1.90 14.27
N LEU A 146 2.90 1.55 13.17
CA LEU A 146 3.50 2.52 12.25
C LEU A 146 2.46 3.37 11.52
N LEU A 147 1.29 2.80 11.20
CA LEU A 147 0.18 3.57 10.63
C LEU A 147 -0.35 4.60 11.64
N MET A 148 -0.50 4.19 12.90
CA MET A 148 -1.05 5.02 13.97
C MET A 148 -0.07 6.04 14.55
N ALA A 149 1.23 5.87 14.32
CA ALA A 149 2.26 6.79 14.80
C ALA A 149 1.96 8.23 14.36
N GLU A 150 2.15 9.17 15.28
CA GLU A 150 1.98 10.60 15.01
C GLU A 150 2.92 11.09 13.90
N ARG A 151 2.55 12.21 13.29
CA ARG A 151 3.24 12.81 12.13
C ARG A 151 4.48 13.58 12.55
#